data_AF-A0A509MHA6-F1
#
_entry.id   AF-A0A509MHA6-F1
#
_cell.length_a   1.000
_cell.length_b   1.000
_cell.length_c   1.000
_cell.angle_alpha   90.00
_cell.angle_beta   90.00
_cell.angle_gamma   90.00
#
_symmetry.space_group_name_H-M   'P 1'
#
loop_
_entity.id
_entity.type
_entity.pdbx_description
1 polymer ?
#
loop_
_entity_poly.entity_id
_entity_poly.type
_entity_poly.pdbx_seq_one_letter_code
_entity_poly.pdbx_strand_id
1 'polypeptide(L)'
;MSLFQLLATHWEELEGDFQEAYGIDLRDLWRGRLSAARCWVLLAQLPPGSRIWRMLGGPMAWGMVERAVREEGWRLASQNAGKELPRPEPPAPGWRDKQDDLRRREERRLARFMQRHAERNN
;
A
#
# COMPACT_ATOMS: atom_id res chain seq x y z
N MET A 1 6.69 -11.63 7.59
CA MET A 1 7.62 -11.19 6.53
C MET A 1 8.91 -10.76 7.20
N SER A 2 10.08 -11.17 6.69
CA SER A 2 11.38 -10.81 7.28
C SER A 2 11.88 -9.46 6.76
N LEU A 3 12.85 -8.84 7.45
CA LEU A 3 13.50 -7.61 6.99
C LEU A 3 14.09 -7.76 5.57
N PHE A 4 14.77 -8.88 5.31
CA PHE A 4 15.37 -9.14 4.00
C PHE A 4 14.33 -9.25 2.88
N GLN A 5 13.17 -9.87 3.16
CA GLN A 5 12.08 -9.92 2.19
C GLN A 5 11.56 -8.52 1.89
N LEU A 6 11.34 -7.68 2.91
CA LEU A 6 10.89 -6.30 2.75
C LEU A 6 11.89 -5.46 1.93
N LEU A 7 13.17 -5.56 2.24
CA LEU A 7 14.23 -4.86 1.49
C LEU A 7 14.31 -5.32 0.04
N ALA A 8 14.04 -6.61 -0.24
CA ALA A 8 14.09 -7.15 -1.59
C ALA A 8 12.88 -6.75 -2.44
N THR A 9 11.68 -6.66 -1.85
CA THR A 9 10.45 -6.40 -2.61
C THR A 9 9.98 -4.96 -2.58
N HIS A 10 10.35 -4.17 -1.56
CA HIS A 10 9.84 -2.82 -1.33
C HIS A 10 10.93 -1.84 -0.92
N TRP A 11 12.07 -1.91 -1.62
CA TRP A 11 13.20 -1.03 -1.39
C TRP A 11 12.82 0.45 -1.52
N GLU A 12 12.11 0.81 -2.60
CA GLU A 12 11.79 2.20 -2.93
C GLU A 12 10.88 2.85 -1.87
N GLU A 13 9.84 2.14 -1.43
CA GLU A 13 8.96 2.63 -0.37
C GLU A 13 9.71 2.83 0.94
N LEU A 14 10.59 1.88 1.31
CA LEU A 14 11.40 1.97 2.52
C LEU A 14 12.43 3.09 2.47
N GLU A 15 13.12 3.27 1.34
CA GLU A 15 14.10 4.34 1.16
C GLU A 15 13.42 5.71 1.28
N GLY A 16 12.27 5.89 0.63
CA GLY A 16 11.48 7.11 0.75
C GLY A 16 11.01 7.38 2.18
N ASP A 17 10.49 6.38 2.87
CA ASP A 17 10.01 6.52 4.25
C ASP A 17 11.16 6.78 5.24
N PHE A 18 12.32 6.12 5.09
CA PHE A 18 13.48 6.35 5.94
C PHE A 18 14.09 7.74 5.73
N GLN A 19 14.14 8.19 4.47
CA GLN A 19 14.64 9.52 4.14
C GLN A 19 13.70 10.61 4.67
N GLU A 20 12.39 10.43 4.58
CA GLU A 20 11.40 11.40 5.05
C GLU A 20 11.28 11.43 6.58
N ALA A 21 11.18 10.26 7.24
CA ALA A 21 10.93 10.18 8.67
C ALA A 21 12.20 10.40 9.51
N TYR A 22 13.35 9.94 9.04
CA TYR A 22 14.58 9.89 9.82
C TYR A 22 15.77 10.61 9.18
N GLY A 23 15.68 11.02 7.91
CA GLY A 23 16.82 11.59 7.18
C GLY A 23 17.96 10.60 6.95
N ILE A 24 17.66 9.30 6.93
CA ILE A 24 18.66 8.22 6.81
C ILE A 24 18.66 7.65 5.40
N ASP A 25 19.85 7.54 4.80
CA ASP A 25 20.06 6.82 3.54
C ASP A 25 20.04 5.30 3.80
N LEU A 26 19.05 4.59 3.27
CA LEU A 26 18.89 3.14 3.50
C LEU A 26 20.10 2.33 2.99
N ARG A 27 20.87 2.85 2.02
CA ARG A 27 22.11 2.22 1.53
C ARG A 27 23.20 2.15 2.60
N ASP A 28 23.05 2.88 3.71
CA ASP A 28 23.95 2.79 4.84
C ASP A 28 23.96 1.40 5.51
N LEU A 29 22.96 0.55 5.23
CA LEU A 29 23.00 -0.88 5.54
C LEU A 29 24.23 -1.57 4.93
N TRP A 30 24.50 -1.29 3.66
CA TRP A 30 25.60 -1.89 2.91
C TRP A 30 26.94 -1.21 3.19
N ARG A 31 26.91 0.07 3.59
CA ARG A 31 28.10 0.81 4.00
C ARG A 31 28.52 0.53 5.45
N GLY A 32 27.74 -0.26 6.20
CA GLY A 32 28.00 -0.58 7.61
C GLY A 32 27.70 0.56 8.59
N ARG A 33 27.02 1.63 8.15
CA ARG A 33 26.63 2.77 8.99
C ARG A 33 25.25 2.60 9.63
N LEU A 34 24.44 1.68 9.10
CA LEU A 34 23.13 1.28 9.64
C LEU A 34 23.12 -0.23 9.86
N SER A 35 22.94 -0.68 11.10
CA SER A 35 22.82 -2.13 11.38
C SER A 35 21.42 -2.65 11.05
N ALA A 36 21.31 -3.93 10.69
CA ALA A 36 20.03 -4.58 10.44
C ALA A 36 19.08 -4.50 11.65
N ALA A 37 19.62 -4.63 12.86
CA ALA A 37 18.84 -4.46 14.09
C ALA A 37 18.26 -3.05 14.22
N ARG A 38 19.07 -2.01 13.95
CA ARG A 38 18.60 -0.62 13.96
C ARG A 38 17.59 -0.35 12.85
N CYS A 39 17.82 -0.89 11.66
CA CYS A 39 16.87 -0.81 10.55
C CYS A 39 15.50 -1.40 10.95
N TRP A 40 15.49 -2.57 11.60
CA TRP A 40 14.25 -3.18 12.07
C TRP A 40 13.51 -2.31 13.09
N VAL A 41 14.24 -1.73 14.05
CA VAL A 41 13.66 -0.83 15.06
C VAL A 41 13.03 0.40 14.38
N LEU A 42 13.73 1.03 13.45
CA LEU A 42 13.22 2.21 12.74
C LEU A 42 12.00 1.88 11.87
N LEU A 43 12.01 0.74 11.20
CA LEU A 43 10.87 0.27 10.41
C LEU A 43 9.64 0.05 11.29
N ALA A 44 9.80 -0.57 12.46
CA ALA A 44 8.70 -0.80 13.40
C ALA A 44 8.12 0.49 14.00
N GLN A 45 8.90 1.57 14.02
CA GLN A 45 8.48 2.89 14.53
C GLN A 45 7.95 3.83 13.44
N LEU A 46 7.91 3.41 12.18
CA LEU A 46 7.36 4.25 11.12
C LEU A 46 5.90 4.62 11.41
N PRO A 47 5.53 5.90 11.22
CA PRO A 47 4.18 6.35 11.54
C PRO A 47 3.13 5.67 10.66
N PRO A 48 1.89 5.49 11.15
CA PRO A 48 0.77 5.03 10.32
C PRO A 48 0.62 5.90 9.06
N GLY A 49 0.31 5.27 7.93
CA GLY A 49 0.17 5.95 6.65
C GLY A 49 1.48 6.17 5.88
N SER A 50 2.62 5.73 6.41
CA SER A 50 3.88 5.65 5.66
C SER A 50 3.71 4.81 4.38
N ARG A 51 4.54 5.03 3.36
CA ARG A 51 4.43 4.35 2.05
C ARG A 51 4.44 2.84 2.21
N ILE A 52 5.32 2.32 3.06
CA ILE A 52 5.42 0.87 3.29
C ILE A 52 4.13 0.30 3.89
N TRP A 53 3.51 1.00 4.85
CA TRP A 53 2.26 0.54 5.46
C TRP A 53 1.08 0.61 4.50
N ARG A 54 1.02 1.66 3.66
CA ARG A 54 0.02 1.76 2.59
C ARG A 54 0.15 0.63 1.58
N MET A 55 1.39 0.29 1.22
CA MET A 55 1.69 -0.79 0.29
C MET A 55 1.28 -2.14 0.88
N LEU A 56 1.77 -2.46 2.08
CA LEU A 56 1.49 -3.74 2.75
C LEU A 56 0.01 -3.91 3.07
N GLY A 57 -0.69 -2.80 3.35
CA GLY A 57 -2.03 -2.82 3.92
C GLY A 57 -2.02 -3.06 5.43
N GLY A 58 -3.17 -3.44 5.95
CA GLY A 58 -3.42 -3.65 7.38
C GLY A 58 -3.74 -2.37 8.15
N PRO A 59 -3.82 -2.45 9.49
CA PRO A 59 -4.29 -1.35 10.34
C PRO A 59 -3.48 -0.05 10.22
N MET A 60 -2.19 -0.17 9.90
CA MET A 60 -1.26 0.97 9.78
C MET A 60 -1.31 1.64 8.40
N ALA A 61 -2.08 1.11 7.44
CA ALA A 61 -2.13 1.64 6.08
C ALA A 61 -2.69 3.06 6.01
N TRP A 62 -3.58 3.42 6.94
CA TRP A 62 -4.10 4.78 7.02
C TRP A 62 -3.35 5.60 8.05
N GLY A 63 -2.96 6.81 7.65
CA GLY A 63 -2.52 7.83 8.58
C GLY A 63 -3.68 8.30 9.47
N MET A 64 -3.36 9.01 10.55
CA MET A 64 -4.36 9.49 11.51
C MET A 64 -5.44 10.37 10.85
N VAL A 65 -5.02 11.32 10.01
CA VAL A 65 -5.95 12.22 9.29
C VAL A 65 -6.80 11.44 8.29
N GLU A 66 -6.20 10.53 7.52
CA GLU A 66 -6.93 9.70 6.56
C GLU A 66 -7.99 8.84 7.25
N ARG A 67 -7.65 8.25 8.40
CA ARG A 67 -8.60 7.49 9.21
C ARG A 67 -9.76 8.37 9.69
N ALA A 68 -9.46 9.55 10.25
CA ALA A 68 -10.47 10.47 10.73
C ALA A 68 -11.43 10.93 9.62
N VAL A 69 -10.89 11.28 8.45
CA VAL A 69 -11.70 11.68 7.28
C VAL A 69 -12.61 10.55 6.81
N ARG A 70 -12.09 9.31 6.74
CA ARG A 70 -12.90 8.15 6.34
C ARG A 70 -14.00 7.83 7.35
N GLU A 71 -13.69 7.92 8.64
CA GLU A 71 -14.65 7.68 9.72
C GLU A 71 -15.76 8.73 9.72
N GLU A 72 -15.42 10.02 9.60
CA GLU A 72 -16.42 11.08 9.52
C GLU A 72 -17.25 10.99 8.22
N GLY A 73 -16.61 10.69 7.09
CA GLY A 73 -17.30 10.47 5.82
C GLY A 73 -18.31 9.32 5.91
N TRP A 74 -17.95 8.22 6.57
CA TRP A 74 -18.88 7.11 6.84
C TRP A 74 -20.04 7.52 7.74
N ARG A 75 -19.75 8.30 8.79
CA ARG A 75 -20.77 8.78 9.72
C ARG A 75 -21.81 9.62 9.00
N LEU A 76 -21.36 10.58 8.19
CA LEU A 76 -22.24 11.43 7.38
C LEU A 76 -23.02 10.64 6.33
N ALA A 77 -22.37 9.70 5.64
CA ALA A 77 -23.04 8.85 4.65
C ALA A 77 -24.14 7.99 5.28
N SER A 78 -23.90 7.43 6.48
CA SER A 78 -24.89 6.64 7.21
C SER A 78 -26.06 7.49 7.70
N GLN A 79 -25.80 8.70 8.19
CA GLN A 79 -26.86 9.65 8.56
C GLN A 79 -27.74 10.01 7.36
N ASN A 80 -27.12 10.34 6.22
CA ASN A 80 -27.86 10.70 5.01
C ASN A 80 -28.66 9.52 4.43
N ALA A 81 -28.17 8.29 4.59
CA ALA A 81 -28.88 7.09 4.16
C ALA A 81 -30.01 6.66 5.12
N GLY A 82 -30.11 7.27 6.32
CA GLY A 82 -31.03 6.86 7.37
C GLY A 82 -30.79 5.46 7.91
N LYS A 83 -29.60 4.88 7.65
CA LYS A 83 -29.21 3.53 8.10
C LYS A 83 -27.70 3.43 8.23
N GLU A 84 -27.25 2.52 9.08
CA GLU A 84 -25.82 2.22 9.22
C GLU A 84 -25.27 1.57 7.95
N LEU A 85 -24.28 2.20 7.33
CA LEU A 85 -23.55 1.65 6.20
C LEU A 85 -22.34 0.85 6.68
N PRO A 86 -21.74 -0.01 5.84
CA PRO A 86 -20.49 -0.68 6.18
C PRO A 86 -19.40 0.32 6.53
N ARG A 87 -18.77 0.14 7.71
CA ARG A 87 -17.69 1.00 8.16
C ARG A 87 -16.46 0.80 7.24
N PRO A 88 -15.76 1.87 6.85
CA PRO A 88 -14.57 1.74 6.02
C PRO A 88 -13.45 1.08 6.82
N GLU A 89 -12.89 0.02 6.27
CA GLU A 89 -11.74 -0.69 6.82
C GLU A 89 -10.48 -0.40 5.99
N PRO A 90 -9.30 -0.32 6.64
CA PRO A 90 -8.03 -0.26 5.92
C PRO A 90 -7.90 -1.41 4.93
N PRO A 91 -7.13 -1.23 3.83
CA PRO A 91 -6.87 -2.31 2.89
C PRO A 91 -6.32 -3.54 3.61
N ALA A 92 -6.78 -4.73 3.24
CA ALA A 92 -6.26 -5.96 3.82
C ALA A 92 -4.77 -6.16 3.50
N PRO A 93 -4.01 -6.93 4.31
CA PRO A 93 -2.66 -7.32 3.95
C PRO A 93 -2.58 -7.95 2.54
N GLY A 94 -1.64 -7.49 1.71
CA GLY A 94 -1.47 -7.97 0.32
C GLY A 94 -2.57 -7.52 -0.64
N TRP A 95 -3.33 -6.47 -0.31
CA TRP A 95 -4.38 -5.93 -1.18
C TRP A 95 -3.86 -5.47 -2.54
N ARG A 96 -2.63 -4.93 -2.57
CA ARG A 96 -2.01 -4.37 -3.78
C ARG A 96 -1.70 -5.46 -4.80
N ASP A 97 -1.21 -6.61 -4.34
CA ASP A 97 -0.99 -7.79 -5.20
C ASP A 97 -2.29 -8.26 -5.86
N LYS A 98 -3.40 -8.28 -5.09
CA LYS A 98 -4.72 -8.62 -5.61
C LYS A 98 -5.19 -7.62 -6.67
N GLN A 99 -4.97 -6.33 -6.45
CA GLN A 99 -5.31 -5.27 -7.40
C GLN A 99 -4.51 -5.42 -8.71
N ASP A 100 -3.20 -5.67 -8.61
CA ASP A 100 -2.34 -5.86 -9.77
C ASP A 100 -2.73 -7.11 -10.57
N ASP A 101 -3.07 -8.20 -9.89
CA ASP A 101 -3.57 -9.41 -10.55
C ASP A 101 -4.89 -9.19 -11.28
N LEU A 102 -5.82 -8.45 -10.66
CA LEU A 102 -7.08 -8.07 -11.29
C LEU A 102 -6.84 -7.22 -12.52
N ARG A 103 -6.01 -6.17 -12.41
CA ARG A 103 -5.63 -5.30 -13.52
C ARG A 103 -5.03 -6.10 -14.68
N ARG A 104 -4.08 -6.99 -14.41
CA ARG A 104 -3.49 -7.88 -15.44
C ARG A 104 -4.52 -8.81 -16.08
N ARG A 105 -5.53 -9.28 -15.33
CA ARG A 105 -6.62 -10.11 -15.90
C ARG A 105 -7.52 -9.28 -16.83
N GLU A 106 -7.82 -8.05 -16.45
CA GLU A 106 -8.62 -7.13 -17.24
C GLU A 106 -7.91 -6.72 -18.53
N GLU A 107 -6.63 -6.34 -18.47
CA GLU A 107 -5.80 -6.05 -19.64
C GLU A 107 -5.79 -7.23 -20.63
N ARG A 108 -5.62 -8.46 -20.13
CA ARG A 108 -5.70 -9.68 -20.96
C ARG A 108 -7.10 -9.91 -21.54
N ARG A 109 -8.16 -9.52 -20.84
CA ARG A 109 -9.54 -9.64 -21.35
C ARG A 109 -9.79 -8.60 -22.45
N LEU A 110 -9.37 -7.36 -22.24
CA LEU A 110 -9.48 -6.27 -23.20
C LEU A 110 -8.67 -6.58 -24.48
N ALA A 111 -7.43 -7.04 -24.34
CA ALA A 111 -6.60 -7.44 -25.49
C ALA A 111 -7.29 -8.53 -26.35
N ARG A 112 -7.85 -9.56 -25.70
CA ARG A 112 -8.61 -10.64 -26.38
C ARG A 112 -9.93 -10.17 -26.99
N PHE A 113 -10.55 -9.13 -26.43
CA PHE A 113 -11.75 -8.53 -27.00
C PHE A 113 -11.40 -7.73 -28.26
N MET A 114 -10.37 -6.88 -28.18
CA MET A 114 -9.88 -6.07 -29.30
C MET A 114 -9.44 -6.94 -30.48
N GLN A 115 -8.72 -8.04 -30.21
CA GLN A 115 -8.29 -8.98 -31.25
C GLN A 115 -9.48 -9.62 -32.00
N ARG A 116 -10.50 -10.09 -31.27
CA ARG A 116 -11.72 -10.66 -31.86
C ARG A 116 -12.53 -9.62 -32.67
N HIS A 117 -12.51 -8.36 -32.25
CA HIS A 117 -13.17 -7.29 -33.00
C HIS A 117 -12.40 -6.91 -34.27
N ALA A 118 -11.07 -6.96 -34.24
CA ALA A 118 -10.24 -6.73 -35.42
C ALA A 118 -10.43 -7.82 -36.48
N GLU A 119 -10.53 -9.09 -36.07
CA GLU A 119 -10.77 -10.24 -36.96
C GLU A 119 -12.17 -10.23 -37.60
N ARG A 120 -13.16 -9.57 -36.98
CA ARG A 120 -14.55 -9.52 -37.46
C ARG A 120 -14.83 -8.35 -38.42
N ASN A 121 -13.95 -7.35 -38.44
CA ASN A 121 -14.04 -6.15 -39.29
C ASN A 121 -13.13 -6.22 -40.52
N ASN A 122 -12.50 -7.37 -40.77
CA ASN A 122 -11.66 -7.68 -41.92
C ASN A 122 -12.29 -8.84 -42.71
#